data_AF-A0A4Y8WAF8-F1
#
_entry.id   AF-A0A4Y8WAF8-F1
#
_cell.length_a   1.000
_cell.length_b   1.000
_cell.length_c   1.000
_cell.angle_alpha   90.00
_cell.angle_beta   90.00
_cell.angle_gamma   90.00
#
_symmetry.space_group_name_H-M   'P 1'
#
loop_
_entity.id
_entity.type
_entity.pdbx_description
1 polymer ?
#
loop_
_entity_poly.entity_id
_entity_poly.type
_entity_poly.pdbx_seq_one_letter_code
_entity_poly.pdbx_strand_id
1 'polypeptide(L)'
;MLMVLNTRGFNHKEAYGDKRVVMDADYSQVKRANIQNLADVTLIVRFSYTEHGQVAIEKYDNISVKEHETTKDFDLNDADKGVLFLGDLTSLEIVNKDSAAILYPKAFNKLGHFNQFTLKWA
;
A
#
# COMPACT_ATOMS: atom_id res chain seq x y z
N MET A 1 11.33 1.84 -3.36
CA MET A 1 9.94 1.71 -3.87
C MET A 1 9.44 0.32 -3.52
N LEU A 2 8.85 0.20 -2.33
CA LEU A 2 8.11 -0.93 -1.76
C LEU A 2 7.91 -0.59 -0.28
N MET A 3 6.68 -0.48 0.21
CA MET A 3 6.42 -0.78 1.62
C MET A 3 5.65 -2.08 1.66
N VAL A 4 6.23 -3.04 2.36
CA VAL A 4 5.67 -4.36 2.55
C VAL A 4 4.85 -4.29 3.82
N LEU A 5 3.57 -3.95 3.68
CA LEU A 5 2.58 -4.49 4.59
C LEU A 5 1.88 -5.64 3.90
N ASN A 6 1.63 -6.67 4.68
CA ASN A 6 0.89 -7.84 4.27
C ASN A 6 -0.14 -8.09 5.36
N THR A 7 -1.07 -7.16 5.52
CA THR A 7 -2.19 -7.38 6.42
C THR A 7 -3.28 -8.07 5.61
N ARG A 8 -3.02 -9.34 5.25
CA ARG A 8 -4.03 -10.20 4.61
C ARG A 8 -5.30 -10.15 5.46
N GLY A 9 -6.39 -9.66 4.89
CA GLY A 9 -7.69 -9.55 5.57
C GLY A 9 -7.87 -8.32 6.46
N PHE A 10 -6.93 -7.36 6.49
CA PHE A 10 -7.10 -6.13 7.26
C PHE A 10 -7.78 -5.04 6.43
N ASN A 11 -9.00 -4.71 6.86
CA ASN A 11 -9.78 -3.65 6.26
C ASN A 11 -9.39 -2.31 6.88
N HIS A 12 -8.37 -1.66 6.32
CA HIS A 12 -7.84 -0.39 6.81
C HIS A 12 -8.93 0.69 6.90
N LYS A 13 -9.87 0.72 5.95
CA LYS A 13 -10.98 1.69 5.95
C LYS A 13 -11.89 1.53 7.16
N GLU A 14 -12.15 0.28 7.55
CA GLU A 14 -12.98 -0.05 8.70
C GLU A 14 -12.22 0.16 10.01
N ALA A 15 -10.95 -0.22 10.07
CA ALA A 15 -10.09 -0.05 11.24
C ALA A 15 -9.94 1.43 11.65
N TYR A 16 -9.85 2.33 10.67
CA TYR A 16 -9.65 3.76 10.90
C TYR A 16 -10.92 4.60 10.70
N GLY A 17 -12.04 3.99 10.31
CA GLY A 17 -13.31 4.69 10.05
C GLY A 17 -13.27 5.69 8.88
N ASP A 18 -12.24 5.63 8.02
CA ASP A 18 -12.03 6.56 6.91
C ASP A 18 -11.75 5.82 5.60
N LYS A 19 -12.63 6.03 4.61
CA LYS A 19 -12.56 5.39 3.29
C LYS A 19 -11.35 5.81 2.46
N ARG A 20 -10.70 6.92 2.83
CA ARG A 20 -9.51 7.45 2.15
C ARG A 20 -8.23 6.80 2.67
N VAL A 21 -8.25 6.09 3.80
CA VAL A 21 -7.07 5.38 4.27
C VAL A 21 -6.73 4.25 3.30
N VAL A 22 -5.55 4.37 2.70
CA VAL A 22 -5.03 3.43 1.70
C VAL A 22 -4.14 2.38 2.36
N MET A 23 -3.32 2.83 3.31
CA MET A 23 -2.19 2.10 3.91
C MET A 23 -1.81 2.76 5.23
N ASP A 24 -1.53 1.98 6.25
CA ASP A 24 -0.74 2.41 7.41
C ASP A 24 0.73 1.97 7.25
N ALA A 25 1.65 2.44 8.07
CA ALA A 25 3.04 1.97 8.10
C ALA A 25 3.71 2.48 9.37
N ASP A 26 4.44 1.63 10.10
CA ASP A 26 5.33 2.13 11.14
C ASP A 26 6.62 2.75 10.53
N TYR A 27 7.34 3.61 11.28
CA TYR A 27 8.54 4.27 10.75
C TYR A 27 9.68 3.31 10.36
N SER A 28 9.75 2.09 10.89
CA SER A 28 10.74 1.09 10.45
C SER A 28 10.49 0.66 9.01
N GLN A 29 9.21 0.57 8.61
CA GLN A 29 8.79 0.26 7.24
C GLN A 29 9.13 1.41 6.30
N VAL A 30 8.82 2.64 6.71
CA VAL A 30 9.16 3.86 5.98
C VAL A 30 10.66 3.96 5.72
N LYS A 31 11.48 3.75 6.75
CA LYS A 31 12.95 3.74 6.65
C LYS A 31 13.43 2.68 5.66
N ARG A 32 12.86 1.48 5.71
CA ARG A 32 13.20 0.38 4.80
C ARG A 32 12.83 0.69 3.34
N ALA A 33 11.75 1.46 3.12
CA ALA A 33 11.33 1.88 1.79
C ALA A 33 12.21 2.98 1.17
N ASN A 34 13.07 3.60 1.99
CA ASN A 34 13.97 4.69 1.64
C ASN A 34 13.24 5.89 0.99
N ILE A 35 12.08 6.25 1.55
CA ILE A 35 11.35 7.46 1.17
C ILE A 35 12.00 8.63 1.91
N GLN A 36 12.55 9.60 1.17
CA GLN A 36 13.27 10.73 1.76
C GLN A 36 12.33 11.69 2.48
N ASN A 37 11.17 11.95 1.89
CA ASN A 37 10.14 12.81 2.44
C ASN A 37 8.77 12.18 2.14
N LEU A 38 8.03 11.89 3.19
CA LEU A 38 6.71 11.24 3.09
C LEU A 38 5.69 12.14 2.38
N ALA A 39 5.80 13.46 2.54
CA ALA A 39 4.91 14.42 1.89
C ALA A 39 5.05 14.44 0.36
N ASP A 40 6.15 13.91 -0.18
CA ASP A 40 6.39 13.89 -1.63
C ASP A 40 5.77 12.68 -2.32
N VAL A 41 5.15 11.76 -1.58
CA VAL A 41 4.41 10.65 -2.17
C VAL A 41 3.21 11.22 -2.94
N THR A 42 3.14 10.92 -4.23
CA THR A 42 2.13 11.48 -5.14
C THR A 42 1.14 10.43 -5.63
N LEU A 43 1.55 9.16 -5.67
CA LEU A 43 0.73 8.05 -6.16
C LEU A 43 1.03 6.79 -5.34
N ILE A 44 -0.03 6.08 -4.97
CA ILE A 44 0.06 4.74 -4.39
C ILE A 44 -0.70 3.77 -5.29
N VAL A 45 -0.06 2.65 -5.63
CA VAL A 45 -0.70 1.52 -6.30
C VAL A 45 -0.81 0.37 -5.31
N ARG A 46 -2.03 -0.12 -5.09
CA ARG A 46 -2.34 -1.27 -4.24
C ARG A 46 -2.69 -2.48 -5.10
N PHE A 47 -2.13 -3.62 -4.75
CA PHE A 47 -2.38 -4.92 -5.36
C PHE A 47 -3.05 -5.84 -4.35
N SER A 48 -4.14 -6.50 -4.73
CA SER A 48 -4.81 -7.51 -3.89
C SER A 48 -5.34 -8.66 -4.74
N TYR A 49 -5.56 -9.82 -4.13
CA TYR A 49 -6.23 -10.94 -4.81
C TYR A 49 -7.74 -10.78 -4.67
N THR A 50 -8.47 -11.05 -5.76
CA THR A 50 -9.92 -11.23 -5.72
C THR A 50 -10.28 -12.63 -5.24
N GLU A 51 -11.55 -12.86 -4.92
CA GLU A 51 -12.08 -14.18 -4.57
C GLU A 51 -11.89 -15.24 -5.67
N HIS A 52 -11.71 -14.78 -6.92
CA HIS A 52 -11.47 -15.63 -8.09
C HIS A 52 -9.98 -15.82 -8.42
N GLY A 53 -9.07 -15.37 -7.54
CA GLY A 53 -7.63 -15.50 -7.74
C GLY A 53 -7.04 -14.56 -8.80
N GLN A 54 -7.82 -13.58 -9.28
CA GLN A 54 -7.33 -12.49 -10.13
C GLN A 54 -6.64 -11.43 -9.26
N VAL A 55 -5.92 -10.51 -9.91
CA VAL A 55 -5.26 -9.39 -9.24
C VAL A 55 -6.09 -8.12 -9.45
N ALA A 56 -6.57 -7.54 -8.37
CA ALA A 56 -7.11 -6.18 -8.34
C ALA A 56 -5.94 -5.19 -8.19
N ILE A 57 -5.91 -4.20 -9.07
CA ILE A 57 -4.92 -3.12 -9.12
C ILE A 57 -5.67 -1.82 -8.89
N GLU A 58 -5.40 -1.16 -7.77
CA GLU A 58 -6.03 0.09 -7.39
C GLU A 58 -5.00 1.22 -7.40
N LYS A 59 -5.31 2.32 -8.08
CA LYS A 59 -4.47 3.52 -8.14
C LYS A 59 -5.10 4.61 -7.26
N TYR A 60 -4.27 5.20 -6.41
CA TYR A 60 -4.66 6.27 -5.49
C TYR A 60 -3.80 7.50 -5.73
N ASP A 61 -4.45 8.64 -5.97
CA ASP A 61 -3.82 9.96 -6.13
C ASP A 61 -4.23 10.89 -4.98
N ASN A 62 -3.82 12.17 -5.05
CA ASN A 62 -4.06 13.18 -4.00
C ASN A 62 -3.61 12.70 -2.63
N ILE A 63 -2.43 12.09 -2.57
CA ILE A 63 -1.94 11.46 -1.36
C ILE A 63 -1.66 12.52 -0.30
N SER A 64 -2.23 12.30 0.88
CA SER A 64 -1.87 13.03 2.10
C SER A 64 -1.35 12.05 3.14
N VAL A 65 -0.45 12.53 3.98
CA VAL A 65 0.21 11.72 4.99
C VAL A 65 -0.07 12.30 6.37
N LYS A 66 -0.51 11.45 7.30
CA LYS A 66 -0.55 11.76 8.73
C LYS A 66 0.58 11.02 9.42
N GLU A 67 1.40 11.76 10.14
CA GLU A 67 2.55 11.24 10.89
C GLU A 67 2.21 11.17 12.38
N HIS A 68 2.93 10.33 13.13
CA HIS A 68 2.76 10.11 14.57
C HIS A 68 1.39 9.53 14.95
N GLU A 69 0.81 8.72 14.06
CA GLU A 69 -0.43 7.99 14.31
C GLU A 69 -0.12 6.64 14.97
N THR A 70 -1.03 6.10 15.77
CA THR A 70 -0.92 4.71 16.23
C THR A 70 -1.28 3.78 15.06
N THR A 71 -0.30 3.01 14.58
CA THR A 71 -0.48 2.04 13.48
C THR A 71 -0.11 0.64 13.92
N LYS A 72 -0.20 -0.34 13.02
CA LYS A 72 0.29 -1.69 13.29
C LYS A 72 1.73 -1.87 12.82
N ASP A 73 2.53 -2.56 13.62
CA ASP A 73 3.86 -3.04 13.20
C ASP A 73 3.75 -4.34 12.37
N PHE A 74 4.90 -4.90 11.99
CA PHE A 74 4.97 -6.18 11.25
C PHE A 74 4.34 -7.37 11.99
N ASP A 75 4.25 -7.30 13.32
CA ASP A 75 3.73 -8.35 14.19
C ASP A 75 2.28 -8.07 14.65
N LEU A 76 1.61 -7.07 14.05
CA LEU A 76 0.24 -6.61 14.36
C LEU A 76 0.07 -5.99 15.76
N ASN A 77 1.17 -5.63 16.42
CA ASN A 77 1.13 -4.86 17.66
C ASN A 77 0.92 -3.39 17.37
N ASP A 78 0.41 -2.66 18.37
CA ASP A 78 0.29 -1.20 18.27
C ASP A 78 1.69 -0.55 18.27
N ALA A 79 1.89 0.37 17.33
CA ALA A 79 3.09 1.17 17.19
C ALA A 79 2.72 2.66 17.28
N ASP A 80 3.14 3.31 18.36
CA ASP A 80 2.81 4.72 18.69
C ASP A 80 3.43 5.76 17.75
N LYS A 81 4.27 5.33 16.80
CA LYS A 81 4.92 6.20 15.82
C LYS A 81 4.75 5.57 14.45
N GLY A 82 3.53 5.67 13.96
CA GLY A 82 3.14 5.24 12.63
C GLY A 82 2.81 6.40 11.70
N VAL A 83 2.51 6.01 10.48
CA VAL A 83 2.22 6.87 9.34
C VAL A 83 0.96 6.32 8.66
N LEU A 84 -0.03 7.18 8.45
CA LEU A 84 -1.21 6.86 7.65
C LEU A 84 -1.14 7.57 6.30
N PHE A 85 -1.28 6.80 5.23
CA PHE A 85 -1.41 7.32 3.88
C PHE A 85 -2.89 7.35 3.50
N LEU A 86 -3.36 8.55 3.19
CA LEU A 86 -4.71 8.80 2.71
C LEU A 86 -4.65 9.17 1.24
N GLY A 87 -5.63 8.73 0.45
CA GLY A 87 -5.67 8.99 -0.97
C GLY A 87 -7.04 8.74 -1.56
N ASP A 88 -7.26 9.27 -2.74
CA ASP A 88 -8.51 9.10 -3.47
C ASP A 88 -8.32 8.03 -4.54
N LEU A 89 -9.21 7.04 -4.56
CA LEU A 89 -9.18 5.98 -5.59
C LEU A 89 -9.50 6.60 -6.95
N THR A 90 -8.55 6.58 -7.87
CA THR A 90 -8.73 7.13 -9.22
C THR A 90 -8.95 6.06 -10.28
N SER A 91 -8.52 4.82 -10.02
CA SER A 91 -8.71 3.70 -10.94
C SER A 91 -8.72 2.35 -10.20
N LEU A 92 -9.53 1.43 -10.70
CA LEU A 92 -9.57 0.02 -10.31
C LEU A 92 -9.58 -0.85 -11.57
N GLU A 93 -8.62 -1.77 -11.67
CA GLU A 93 -8.53 -2.74 -12.76
C GLU A 93 -8.43 -4.14 -12.16
N ILE A 94 -9.14 -5.12 -12.73
CA ILE A 94 -9.02 -6.53 -12.34
C ILE A 94 -8.48 -7.32 -13.52
N VAL A 95 -7.32 -7.92 -13.34
CA VAL A 95 -6.60 -8.63 -14.41
C VAL A 95 -6.09 -9.97 -13.91
N ASN A 96 -5.74 -10.87 -14.83
CA ASN A 96 -5.01 -12.07 -14.44
C ASN A 96 -3.60 -11.72 -13.96
N LYS A 97 -2.98 -12.66 -13.24
CA LYS A 97 -1.67 -12.49 -12.62
C LYS A 97 -0.57 -12.14 -13.64
N ASP A 98 -0.59 -12.78 -14.80
CA ASP A 98 0.41 -12.57 -15.85
C ASP A 98 0.33 -11.16 -16.43
N SER A 99 -0.88 -10.64 -16.65
CA SER A 99 -1.09 -9.27 -17.12
C SER A 99 -0.63 -8.25 -16.07
N ALA A 100 -0.92 -8.49 -14.79
CA ALA A 100 -0.47 -7.62 -13.72
C ALA A 100 1.08 -7.55 -13.63
N ALA A 101 1.75 -8.69 -13.81
CA ALA A 101 3.21 -8.75 -13.82
C ALA A 101 3.83 -7.99 -15.02
N ILE A 102 3.16 -7.98 -16.17
CA ILE A 102 3.57 -7.19 -17.34
C ILE A 102 3.38 -5.68 -17.08
N LEU A 103 2.24 -5.28 -16.50
CA LEU A 103 1.95 -3.87 -16.21
C LEU A 103 2.84 -3.29 -15.11
N TYR A 104 3.19 -4.10 -14.11
CA TYR A 104 3.95 -3.68 -12.93
C TYR A 104 5.13 -4.61 -12.61
N PRO A 105 6.12 -4.73 -13.51
CA PRO A 105 7.20 -5.72 -13.37
C PRO A 105 8.02 -5.55 -12.09
N LYS A 106 8.13 -4.32 -11.57
CA LYS A 106 8.84 -4.04 -10.31
C LYS A 106 8.07 -4.46 -9.05
N ALA A 107 6.75 -4.61 -9.15
CA ALA A 107 5.92 -5.03 -8.01
C ALA A 107 5.97 -6.55 -7.80
N PHE A 108 6.29 -7.32 -8.85
CA PHE A 108 6.28 -8.79 -8.88
C PHE A 108 7.69 -9.36 -8.78
N ASN A 109 7.86 -10.43 -8.01
CA ASN A 109 9.11 -11.20 -7.95
C ASN A 109 9.16 -12.29 -9.03
N LYS A 110 10.29 -13.00 -9.13
CA LYS A 110 10.49 -14.09 -10.12
C LYS A 110 9.53 -15.28 -9.97
N LEU A 111 8.86 -15.42 -8.81
CA LEU A 111 7.83 -16.44 -8.55
C LEU A 111 6.40 -15.90 -8.81
N GLY A 112 6.30 -14.67 -9.31
CA GLY A 112 5.02 -13.98 -9.54
C GLY A 112 4.32 -13.52 -8.26
N HIS A 113 4.94 -13.59 -7.08
CA HIS A 113 4.36 -12.95 -5.90
C HIS A 113 4.58 -11.44 -6.00
N PHE A 114 3.58 -10.67 -5.61
CA PHE A 114 3.66 -9.21 -5.64
C PHE A 114 3.70 -8.61 -4.24
N ASN A 115 4.25 -7.41 -4.17
CA ASN A 115 4.14 -6.56 -2.98
C ASN A 115 2.81 -5.83 -3.02
N GLN A 116 2.15 -5.77 -1.87
CA GLN A 116 0.80 -5.20 -1.77
C GLN A 116 0.77 -3.72 -2.17
N PHE A 117 1.85 -2.97 -1.90
CA PHE A 117 1.90 -1.54 -2.17
C PHE A 117 3.14 -1.14 -2.95
N THR A 118 2.94 -0.19 -3.87
CA THR A 118 3.98 0.42 -4.69
C THR A 118 3.76 1.93 -4.70
N LEU A 119 4.77 2.70 -4.28
CA LEU A 119 4.67 4.16 -4.10
C LEU A 119 5.53 4.91 -5.11
N LYS A 120 5.03 6.02 -5.63
CA LYS A 120 5.81 7.01 -6.40
C LYS A 120 5.90 8.30 -5.59
N TRP A 121 7.09 8.88 -5.50
CA TRP A 121 7.34 10.18 -4.87
C TRP A 121 8.18 11.07 -5.78
N ALA A 122 8.10 12.39 -5.56
CA ALA A 122 8.84 13.41 -6.31
C ALA A 122 10.30 13.57 -5.84
#